data_AF-A0A926V5S6-F1
#
_entry.id   AF-A0A926V5S6-F1
#
_cell.length_a   1.000
_cell.length_b   1.000
_cell.length_c   1.000
_cell.angle_alpha   90.00
_cell.angle_beta   90.00
_cell.angle_gamma   90.00
#
_symmetry.space_group_name_H-M   'P 1'
#
loop_
_entity.id
_entity.type
_entity.pdbx_description
1 polymer ?
#
loop_
_entity_poly.entity_id
_entity_poly.type
_entity_poly.pdbx_seq_one_letter_code
_entity_poly.pdbx_strand_id
1 'polypeptide(L)'
;MVGIFEYVLLTASIAAPTIVSRWIGLQSYNWMPPQATTEAQNVDQLFSFLVAVGAFIFLGLVGMILYSVLFFRAKPGDYSEGHPARGSTKLEILWAIVPLLLVAWIAFQNINIYNQLNILGLKQIVQLPLEVPPAIAVSTTSLKPASP
;
A
#
# COMPACT_ATOMS: atom_id res chain seq x y z
N MET A 1 12.61 30.65 21.39
CA MET A 1 12.15 31.44 20.23
C MET A 1 12.69 30.70 19.01
N VAL A 2 11.85 29.94 18.31
CA VAL A 2 12.30 29.08 17.19
C VAL A 2 12.72 30.00 16.04
N GLY A 3 13.96 29.87 15.58
CA GLY A 3 14.55 30.72 14.55
C GLY A 3 14.10 30.32 13.14
N ILE A 4 14.13 31.26 12.19
CA ILE A 4 13.80 31.03 10.78
C ILE A 4 14.59 29.84 10.19
N PHE A 5 15.84 29.67 10.62
CA PHE A 5 16.70 28.54 10.21
C PHE A 5 16.15 27.16 10.60
N GLU A 6 15.51 27.04 11.78
CA GLU A 6 14.94 25.76 12.25
C GLU A 6 13.71 25.38 11.41
N TYR A 7 12.89 26.37 11.03
CA TYR A 7 11.77 26.15 10.11
C TYR A 7 12.24 25.75 8.70
N VAL A 8 13.32 26.35 8.19
CA VAL A 8 13.92 25.99 6.90
C VAL A 8 14.47 24.56 6.93
N LEU A 9 15.15 24.15 8.00
CA LEU A 9 15.67 22.79 8.15
C LEU A 9 14.55 21.75 8.26
N LEU A 10 13.49 22.02 9.03
CA LEU A 10 12.33 21.14 9.14
C LEU A 10 11.61 20.97 7.80
N THR A 11 11.38 22.06 7.08
CA THR A 11 10.71 22.01 5.77
C THR A 11 11.57 21.33 4.71
N ALA A 12 12.88 21.58 4.70
CA ALA A 12 13.82 20.90 3.80
C ALA A 12 13.87 19.38 4.07
N SER A 13 13.83 18.97 5.34
CA SER A 13 13.85 17.55 5.72
C SER A 13 12.59 16.79 5.29
N ILE A 14 11.48 17.49 5.06
CA ILE A 14 10.24 16.89 4.51
C ILE A 14 10.23 17.01 2.98
N ALA A 15 10.61 18.15 2.43
CA ALA A 15 10.57 18.42 1.00
C ALA A 15 11.54 17.50 0.21
N ALA A 16 12.76 17.29 0.71
CA ALA A 16 13.75 16.49 0.01
C ALA A 16 13.30 15.02 -0.19
N PRO A 17 12.85 14.27 0.85
CA PRO A 17 12.30 12.94 0.64
C PRO A 17 11.08 12.92 -0.27
N THR A 18 10.23 13.95 -0.23
CA THR A 18 9.03 14.03 -1.08
C THR A 18 9.39 14.17 -2.56
N ILE A 19 10.39 14.99 -2.88
CA ILE A 19 10.88 15.17 -4.25
C ILE A 19 11.50 13.87 -4.78
N VAL A 20 12.36 13.23 -3.97
CA VAL A 20 13.02 11.96 -4.36
C VAL A 20 11.99 10.85 -4.51
N SER A 21 11.02 10.75 -3.59
CA SER A 21 9.89 9.83 -3.67
C SER A 21 9.10 9.99 -4.97
N ARG A 22 8.74 11.22 -5.33
CA ARG A 22 8.02 11.49 -6.58
C ARG A 22 8.84 11.08 -7.81
N TRP A 23 10.15 11.33 -7.79
CA TRP A 23 11.04 10.91 -8.88
C TRP A 23 11.08 9.39 -9.03
N ILE A 24 11.22 8.64 -7.94
CA ILE A 24 11.16 7.16 -7.95
C ILE A 24 9.80 6.67 -8.47
N GLY A 25 8.71 7.31 -8.05
CA GLY A 25 7.36 7.03 -8.55
C GLY A 25 7.26 7.20 -10.08
N LEU A 26 7.88 8.23 -10.66
CA LEU A 26 7.92 8.41 -12.11
C LEU A 26 8.80 7.38 -12.82
N GLN A 27 9.85 6.86 -12.18
CA GLN A 27 10.66 5.79 -12.76
C GLN A 27 9.92 4.46 -12.84
N SER A 28 8.94 4.25 -11.96
CA SER A 28 8.21 2.98 -11.85
C SER A 28 7.39 2.61 -13.09
N TYR A 29 7.00 3.59 -13.92
CA TYR A 29 6.31 3.34 -15.18
C TYR A 29 7.14 2.47 -16.14
N ASN A 30 8.48 2.55 -16.08
CA ASN A 30 9.36 1.76 -16.92
C ASN A 30 9.51 0.30 -16.43
N TRP A 31 8.99 -0.04 -15.25
CA TRP A 31 9.02 -1.40 -14.72
C TRP A 31 7.82 -2.23 -15.16
N MET A 32 6.81 -1.58 -15.76
CA MET A 32 5.55 -2.22 -16.13
C MET A 32 5.57 -2.68 -17.59
N PRO A 33 4.86 -3.78 -17.91
CA PRO A 33 4.73 -4.26 -19.28
C PRO A 33 3.95 -3.25 -20.15
N PRO A 34 4.07 -3.35 -21.49
CA PRO A 34 3.34 -2.48 -22.39
C PRO A 34 1.82 -2.59 -22.19
N GLN A 35 1.14 -1.45 -22.27
CA GLN A 35 -0.30 -1.35 -22.05
C GLN A 35 -1.08 -2.11 -23.12
N ALA A 36 -1.80 -3.15 -22.71
CA ALA A 36 -2.62 -3.98 -23.60
C ALA A 36 -4.13 -3.64 -23.55
N THR A 37 -4.56 -2.86 -22.55
CA THR A 37 -5.96 -2.46 -22.34
C THR A 37 -6.04 -1.03 -21.81
N THR A 38 -7.20 -0.39 -21.94
CA THR A 38 -7.44 0.95 -21.36
C THR A 38 -7.28 0.94 -19.84
N GLU A 39 -7.63 -0.16 -19.17
CA GLU A 39 -7.50 -0.29 -17.72
C GLU A 39 -6.05 -0.39 -17.24
N ALA A 40 -5.11 -0.79 -18.12
CA ALA A 40 -3.70 -0.84 -17.77
C ALA A 40 -3.17 0.53 -17.33
N GLN A 41 -3.66 1.63 -17.93
CA GLN A 41 -3.26 2.99 -17.54
C GLN A 41 -3.62 3.33 -16.09
N ASN A 42 -4.80 2.90 -15.63
CA ASN A 42 -5.25 3.14 -14.25
C ASN A 42 -4.38 2.38 -13.24
N VAL A 43 -4.02 1.14 -13.58
CA VAL A 43 -3.14 0.30 -12.76
C VAL A 43 -1.74 0.90 -12.70
N ASP A 44 -1.21 1.37 -13.82
CA ASP A 44 0.12 1.99 -13.89
C ASP A 44 0.22 3.25 -13.03
N GLN A 45 -0.82 4.10 -13.07
CA GLN A 45 -0.90 5.30 -12.23
C GLN A 45 -0.99 4.96 -10.75
N LEU A 46 -1.82 3.99 -10.38
CA LEU A 46 -1.96 3.54 -9.00
C LEU A 46 -0.64 2.96 -8.48
N PHE A 47 0.04 2.14 -9.28
CA PHE A 47 1.34 1.58 -8.94
C PHE A 47 2.39 2.67 -8.70
N SER A 48 2.49 3.65 -9.61
CA SER A 48 3.40 4.79 -9.45
C SER A 48 3.13 5.58 -8.17
N PHE A 49 1.86 5.79 -7.83
CA PHE A 49 1.46 6.43 -6.58
C PHE A 49 1.89 5.62 -5.35
N LEU A 50 1.64 4.30 -5.33
CA LEU A 50 2.06 3.43 -4.23
C LEU A 50 3.58 3.41 -4.07
N VAL A 51 4.32 3.32 -5.17
CA VAL A 51 5.80 3.35 -5.17
C VAL A 51 6.29 4.67 -4.60
N ALA A 52 5.72 5.81 -5.00
CA ALA A 52 6.08 7.10 -4.44
C ALA A 52 5.85 7.14 -2.92
N VAL A 53 4.65 6.80 -2.45
CA VAL A 53 4.32 6.80 -1.01
C VAL A 53 5.24 5.85 -0.23
N GLY A 54 5.46 4.64 -0.74
CA GLY A 54 6.37 3.67 -0.13
C GLY A 54 7.81 4.19 -0.04
N ALA A 55 8.32 4.79 -1.13
CA ALA A 55 9.65 5.39 -1.15
C ALA A 55 9.80 6.55 -0.15
N PHE A 56 8.76 7.38 0.01
CA PHE A 56 8.78 8.48 0.99
C PHE A 56 8.93 7.95 2.43
N ILE A 57 8.11 6.96 2.81
CA ILE A 57 8.16 6.35 4.14
C ILE A 57 9.51 5.66 4.36
N PHE A 58 9.97 4.89 3.36
CA PHE A 58 11.24 4.18 3.43
C PHE A 58 12.42 5.14 3.61
N LEU A 59 12.51 6.21 2.81
CA LEU A 59 13.56 7.21 2.93
C LEU A 59 13.51 7.94 4.27
N GLY A 60 12.31 8.25 4.78
CA GLY A 60 12.16 8.85 6.11
C GLY A 60 12.71 7.94 7.22
N LEU A 61 12.34 6.66 7.20
CA LEU A 61 12.80 5.68 8.18
C LEU A 61 14.30 5.41 8.09
N VAL A 62 14.80 5.10 6.89
CA VAL A 62 16.23 4.83 6.67
C VAL A 62 17.06 6.08 6.96
N GLY A 63 16.59 7.26 6.57
CA GLY A 63 17.24 8.53 6.90
C GLY A 63 17.37 8.73 8.40
N MET A 64 16.31 8.44 9.17
CA MET A 64 16.34 8.53 10.63
C MET A 64 17.31 7.52 11.26
N ILE A 65 17.34 6.30 10.76
CA ILE A 65 18.28 5.27 11.22
C ILE A 65 19.72 5.67 10.91
N LEU A 66 20.01 6.09 9.67
CA LEU A 66 21.36 6.54 9.27
C LEU A 66 21.81 7.73 10.10
N TYR A 67 20.93 8.71 10.32
CA TYR A 67 21.22 9.83 11.20
C TYR A 67 21.58 9.36 12.61
N SER A 68 20.81 8.43 13.18
CA SER A 68 21.11 7.83 14.48
C SER A 68 22.49 7.18 14.51
N VAL A 69 22.79 6.31 13.54
CA VAL A 69 24.05 5.55 13.47
C VAL A 69 25.27 6.44 13.24
N LEU A 70 25.14 7.51 12.46
CA LEU A 70 26.27 8.37 12.12
C LEU A 70 26.59 9.38 13.22
N PHE A 71 25.57 9.97 13.85
CA PHE A 71 25.76 11.08 14.80
C PHE A 71 25.74 10.65 16.26
N PHE A 72 25.04 9.56 16.60
CA PHE A 72 24.93 9.05 17.97
C PHE A 72 25.80 7.81 18.21
N ARG A 73 26.84 7.61 17.39
CA ARG A 73 27.80 6.53 17.59
C ARG A 73 28.67 6.79 18.82
N ALA A 74 28.76 5.81 19.71
CA ALA A 74 29.69 5.86 20.85
C ALA A 74 31.16 5.96 20.38
N LYS A 75 31.99 6.65 21.16
CA LYS A 75 33.42 6.77 20.87
C LYS A 75 34.13 5.45 21.17
N PRO A 76 35.21 5.10 20.44
CA PRO A 76 36.00 3.92 20.77
C PRO A 76 36.49 3.99 22.22
N GLY A 77 36.21 2.94 23.01
CA GLY A 77 36.58 2.87 24.43
C GLY A 77 35.57 3.50 25.40
N ASP A 78 34.45 4.03 24.91
CA ASP A 78 33.36 4.52 25.75
C ASP A 78 32.39 3.37 26.10
N TYR A 79 32.43 2.93 27.35
CA TYR A 79 31.50 1.96 27.93
C TYR A 79 30.50 2.63 28.88
N SER A 80 30.39 3.96 28.85
CA SER A 80 29.35 4.67 29.56
C SER A 80 27.99 4.17 29.10
N GLU A 81 27.08 3.97 30.05
CA GLU A 81 25.68 3.81 29.72
C GLU A 81 25.17 5.07 29.00
N GLY A 82 24.34 4.86 27.97
CA GLY A 82 23.69 5.96 27.26
C GLY A 82 22.79 6.75 28.20
N HIS A 83 22.50 8.01 27.84
CA HIS A 83 21.55 8.82 28.60
C HIS A 83 20.23 8.04 28.76
N PRO A 84 19.67 7.88 29.97
CA PRO A 84 18.46 7.10 30.18
C PRO A 84 17.24 7.81 29.54
N ALA A 85 17.10 7.64 28.23
CA ALA A 85 15.95 8.05 27.47
C ALA A 85 14.79 7.12 27.83
N ARG A 86 14.04 7.48 28.88
CA ARG A 86 12.75 6.86 29.14
C ARG A 86 11.79 7.27 28.03
N GLY A 87 11.03 6.30 27.50
CA GLY A 87 10.01 6.52 26.49
C GLY A 87 9.02 7.62 26.90
N SER A 88 8.41 8.26 25.90
CA SER A 88 7.38 9.27 26.14
C SER A 88 6.02 8.62 26.05
N THR A 89 5.34 8.44 27.19
CA THR A 89 3.97 7.92 27.24
C THR A 89 3.03 8.67 26.31
N LYS A 90 3.25 9.98 26.11
CA LYS A 90 2.45 10.80 25.18
C LYS A 90 2.67 10.40 23.72
N LEU A 91 3.93 10.19 23.32
CA LEU A 91 4.27 9.76 21.97
C LEU A 91 3.75 8.34 21.74
N GLU A 92 3.87 7.49 22.76
CA GLU A 92 3.43 6.10 22.74
C GLU A 92 1.91 5.94 22.64
N ILE A 93 1.14 6.87 23.20
CA ILE A 93 -0.31 6.89 23.04
C ILE A 93 -0.67 7.42 21.65
N LEU A 94 -0.05 8.52 21.23
CA LEU A 94 -0.35 9.19 19.97
C LEU A 94 -0.10 8.28 18.77
N TRP A 95 1.08 7.66 18.69
CA TRP A 95 1.47 6.83 17.55
C TRP A 95 0.71 5.50 17.45
N ALA A 96 -0.08 5.12 18.46
CA ALA A 96 -0.77 3.84 18.56
C ALA A 96 -2.26 4.04 18.33
N ILE A 97 -2.85 5.09 18.93
CA ILE A 97 -4.24 5.45 18.73
C ILE A 97 -4.48 5.89 17.28
N VAL A 98 -3.58 6.68 16.70
CA VAL A 98 -3.75 7.15 15.31
C VAL A 98 -3.90 6.01 14.30
N PRO A 99 -2.98 5.01 14.22
CA PRO A 99 -3.17 3.88 13.31
C PRO A 99 -4.34 2.99 13.71
N LEU A 100 -4.63 2.82 15.00
CA LEU A 100 -5.78 2.04 15.46
C LEU A 100 -7.11 2.64 14.97
N LEU A 101 -7.30 3.95 15.12
CA LEU A 101 -8.49 4.65 14.62
C LEU A 101 -8.58 4.63 13.10
N LEU A 102 -7.44 4.77 12.40
CA LEU A 102 -7.40 4.69 10.94
C LEU A 102 -7.88 3.32 10.44
N VAL A 103 -7.38 2.23 11.02
CA VAL A 103 -7.82 0.87 10.66
C VAL A 103 -9.28 0.63 11.02
N ALA A 104 -9.72 1.07 12.21
CA ALA A 104 -11.12 0.95 12.62
C ALA A 104 -12.08 1.70 11.68
N TRP A 105 -11.70 2.90 11.23
CA TRP A 105 -12.46 3.67 10.25
C TRP A 105 -12.56 2.95 8.90
N ILE A 106 -11.45 2.43 8.38
CA ILE A 106 -11.43 1.66 7.12
C ILE A 106 -12.33 0.42 7.23
N ALA A 107 -12.26 -0.30 8.35
CA ALA A 107 -13.09 -1.47 8.60
C ALA A 107 -14.59 -1.11 8.62
N PHE A 108 -14.97 0.00 9.26
CA PHE A 108 -16.35 0.49 9.28
C PHE A 108 -16.86 0.81 7.86
N GLN A 109 -16.08 1.53 7.07
CA GLN A 109 -16.44 1.87 5.69
C GLN A 109 -16.59 0.62 4.82
N ASN A 110 -15.70 -0.35 5.00
CA ASN A 110 -15.75 -1.62 4.31
C ASN A 110 -17.05 -2.42 4.61
N ILE A 111 -17.45 -2.51 5.88
CA ILE A 111 -18.72 -3.14 6.29
C ILE A 111 -19.92 -2.42 5.66
N ASN A 112 -19.92 -1.09 5.66
CA ASN A 112 -21.00 -0.30 5.05
C ASN A 112 -21.17 -0.61 3.56
N ILE A 113 -20.05 -0.71 2.82
CA ILE A 113 -20.06 -1.08 1.41
C ILE A 113 -20.56 -2.52 1.22
N TYR A 114 -20.08 -3.47 2.03
CA TYR A 114 -20.56 -4.85 1.94
C TYR A 114 -22.05 -4.99 2.23
N ASN A 115 -22.55 -4.25 3.21
CA ASN A 115 -23.98 -4.21 3.50
C ASN A 115 -24.77 -3.62 2.33
N GLN A 116 -24.26 -2.56 1.68
CA GLN A 116 -24.87 -2.00 0.46
C GLN A 116 -24.90 -3.02 -0.68
N LEU A 117 -23.83 -3.76 -0.92
CA LEU A 117 -23.80 -4.79 -1.96
C LEU A 117 -24.76 -5.95 -1.65
N ASN A 118 -24.91 -6.31 -0.38
CA ASN A 118 -25.83 -7.34 0.08
C ASN A 118 -27.31 -6.91 -0.07
N ILE A 119 -27.64 -5.65 0.25
CA ILE A 119 -29.01 -5.11 0.06
C ILE A 119 -29.35 -4.78 -1.41
N LEU A 120 -28.34 -4.51 -2.26
CA LEU A 120 -28.50 -4.30 -3.71
C LEU A 120 -28.73 -5.61 -4.48
N GLY A 121 -28.79 -6.76 -3.79
CA GLY A 121 -29.13 -8.02 -4.41
C GLY A 121 -28.08 -8.54 -5.39
N LEU A 122 -26.78 -8.27 -5.17
CA LEU A 122 -25.70 -8.99 -5.84
C LEU A 122 -25.63 -10.46 -5.33
N LYS A 123 -26.73 -11.19 -5.45
CA LYS A 123 -26.74 -12.65 -5.46
C LYS A 123 -26.19 -13.08 -6.81
N GLN A 124 -24.95 -13.55 -6.82
CA GLN A 124 -24.47 -14.49 -7.83
C GLN A 124 -24.65 -14.02 -9.29
N ILE A 125 -23.87 -13.02 -9.71
CA ILE A 125 -23.65 -12.76 -11.15
C ILE A 125 -22.74 -13.82 -11.80
N VAL A 126 -22.14 -14.73 -11.02
CA VAL A 126 -21.44 -15.91 -11.52
C VAL A 126 -22.29 -17.15 -11.26
N GLN A 127 -23.23 -17.39 -12.17
CA GLN A 127 -23.92 -18.67 -12.30
C GLN A 127 -22.91 -19.71 -12.79
N LEU A 128 -22.03 -20.20 -11.91
CA LEU A 128 -21.25 -21.38 -12.23
C LEU A 128 -22.26 -22.55 -12.34
N PRO A 129 -22.38 -23.26 -13.48
CA PRO A 129 -23.09 -24.52 -13.53
C PRO A 129 -22.30 -25.54 -12.70
N LEU A 130 -22.52 -25.56 -11.38
CA LEU A 130 -22.06 -26.66 -10.52
C LEU A 130 -23.01 -27.87 -10.64
N GLU A 131 -24.10 -27.70 -11.38
CA GLU A 131 -24.83 -28.81 -11.97
C GLU A 131 -24.01 -29.29 -13.17
N VAL A 132 -23.14 -30.27 -12.96
CA VAL A 132 -22.77 -31.18 -14.04
C VAL A 132 -24.06 -31.93 -14.37
N PRO A 133 -24.75 -31.67 -15.51
CA PRO A 133 -25.85 -32.53 -15.90
C PRO A 133 -25.30 -33.96 -16.01
N PRO A 134 -26.10 -35.00 -15.74
CA PRO A 134 -25.68 -36.39 -15.95
C PRO A 134 -25.50 -36.64 -17.45
N ALA A 135 -24.40 -36.13 -17.99
CA ALA A 135 -23.98 -36.24 -19.37
C ALA A 135 -22.58 -36.84 -19.40
N ILE A 136 -22.39 -37.92 -18.64
CA ILE A 136 -21.66 -39.08 -19.15
C ILE A 136 -22.68 -40.17 -19.47
N ALA A 137 -23.67 -39.80 -20.28
CA ALA A 137 -24.17 -40.68 -21.31
C ALA A 137 -24.11 -39.83 -22.57
N VAL A 138 -22.93 -39.78 -23.19
CA VAL A 138 -22.82 -39.44 -24.61
C VAL A 138 -23.68 -40.49 -25.31
N SER A 139 -24.94 -40.15 -25.57
CA SER A 139 -25.82 -40.95 -26.39
C SER A 139 -25.19 -41.01 -27.77
N THR A 140 -24.67 -42.17 -28.11
CA THR A 140 -24.28 -42.60 -29.46
C THR A 140 -25.51 -42.63 -30.36
N THR A 141 -26.18 -41.50 -30.59
CA THR A 141 -27.34 -41.41 -31.49
C THR A 141 -27.58 -39.95 -31.84
N SER A 142 -26.88 -39.43 -32.85
CA SER A 142 -27.51 -38.62 -33.90
C SER A 142 -26.46 -38.29 -34.96
N LEU A 143 -26.33 -39.23 -35.90
CA LEU A 143 -25.67 -39.00 -37.17
C LEU A 143 -26.45 -37.92 -37.92
N LYS A 144 -25.76 -36.85 -38.34
CA LYS A 144 -26.29 -35.86 -39.28
C LYS A 144 -26.39 -36.53 -40.66
N PRO A 145 -27.58 -36.67 -41.28
CA PRO A 145 -27.65 -37.22 -42.62
C PRO A 145 -27.16 -36.17 -43.63
N ALA A 146 -26.46 -36.66 -44.65
CA ALA A 146 -26.04 -35.88 -45.80
C ALA A 146 -27.26 -35.21 -46.45
N SER A 147 -27.11 -33.92 -46.77
CA SER A 147 -27.99 -33.17 -47.67
C SER A 147 -27.73 -33.60 -49.13
N PRO A 148 -28.74 -33.51 -50.02
CA PRO A 148 -28.77 -34.19 -51.33
C PRO A 148 -27.67 -33.79 -52.31
#